data_AF-A0A2T2UHX0-F1
#
_entry.id   AF-A0A2T2UHX0-F1
#
_cell.length_a   1.000
_cell.length_b   1.000
_cell.length_c   1.000
_cell.angle_alpha   90.00
_cell.angle_beta   90.00
_cell.angle_gamma   90.00
#
_symmetry.space_group_name_H-M   'P 1'
#
loop_
_entity.id
_entity.type
_entity.pdbx_description
1 polymer ?
#
loop_
_entity_poly.entity_id
_entity_poly.type
_entity_poly.pdbx_seq_one_letter_code
_entity_poly.pdbx_strand_id
1 'polypeptide(L)'
;MIVRDSAVAAFTFKPGAFWTVARTVNPWLLAGACAVTALRVFVGGWRFRFISDGRLGLAEGVRGQLAWDFLSNFTPTAIGGGPIAIVYLARDQNIPVGEASAFMLFSMVLDQIWFALSIPLLLGASSFFNVFPDVAYGFGHWTFFAVFAGMLVWAILFSYAILFRPQLLRRLAGWVFSLRPLRRFRRRVVREATRFSERAHRMREQSVPFYLKSFLLTIGVWMGR
;
A
#
# COMPACT_ATOMS: atom_id res chain seq x y z
N MET A 1 20.55 5.52 13.32
CA MET A 1 19.19 5.02 13.61
C MET A 1 19.22 3.53 13.93
N ILE A 2 19.79 2.68 13.06
CA ILE A 2 19.92 1.22 13.27
C ILE A 2 20.64 0.84 14.60
N VAL A 3 21.68 1.58 15.01
CA VAL A 3 22.44 1.28 16.24
C VAL A 3 21.61 1.47 17.53
N ARG A 4 20.58 2.35 17.50
CA ARG A 4 19.76 2.64 18.68
C ARG A 4 18.71 1.55 18.93
N ASP A 5 18.18 0.96 17.87
CA ASP A 5 17.19 -0.13 17.96
C ASP A 5 17.85 -1.45 18.43
N SER A 6 19.09 -1.72 18.01
CA SER A 6 19.86 -2.88 18.49
C SER A 6 20.18 -2.81 19.99
N ALA A 7 20.46 -1.60 20.50
CA ALA A 7 20.73 -1.40 21.92
C ALA A 7 19.45 -1.57 22.78
N VAL A 8 18.31 -1.06 22.31
CA VAL A 8 17.01 -1.26 22.99
C VAL A 8 16.60 -2.74 22.96
N ALA A 9 16.79 -3.43 21.83
CA ALA A 9 16.55 -4.86 21.73
C ALA A 9 17.44 -5.67 22.68
N ALA A 10 18.74 -5.36 22.77
CA ALA A 10 19.66 -6.02 23.69
C ALA A 10 19.29 -5.80 25.18
N PHE A 11 18.81 -4.61 25.54
CA PHE A 11 18.38 -4.31 26.91
C PHE A 11 16.98 -4.86 27.27
N THR A 12 16.11 -5.09 26.28
CA THR A 12 14.71 -5.52 26.50
C THR A 12 14.52 -7.03 26.26
N PHE A 13 15.44 -7.69 25.56
CA PHE A 13 15.35 -9.11 25.25
C PHE A 13 15.60 -9.95 26.51
N LYS A 14 14.51 -10.49 27.08
CA LYS A 14 14.56 -11.47 28.18
C LYS A 14 14.51 -12.88 27.57
N PRO A 15 15.62 -13.64 27.55
CA PRO A 15 15.66 -14.97 26.90
C PRO A 15 14.63 -15.94 27.49
N GLY A 16 14.41 -15.87 28.82
CA GLY A 16 13.40 -16.69 29.49
C GLY A 16 11.98 -16.39 29.02
N ALA A 17 11.62 -15.12 28.80
CA ALA A 17 10.29 -14.75 28.29
C ALA A 17 10.07 -15.22 26.84
N PHE A 18 11.12 -15.15 26.01
CA PHE A 18 11.08 -15.66 24.64
C PHE A 18 10.80 -17.16 24.61
N TRP A 19 11.53 -17.96 25.40
CA TRP A 19 11.32 -19.41 25.46
C TRP A 19 9.96 -19.80 26.06
N THR A 20 9.46 -19.02 27.03
CA THR A 20 8.10 -19.21 27.55
C THR A 20 7.06 -18.99 26.46
N VAL A 21 7.16 -17.91 25.69
CA VAL A 21 6.25 -17.63 24.56
C VAL A 21 6.38 -18.69 23.48
N ALA A 22 7.61 -19.06 23.10
CA ALA A 22 7.86 -20.06 22.06
C ALA A 22 7.27 -21.44 22.40
N ARG A 23 7.28 -21.82 23.69
CA ARG A 23 6.70 -23.09 24.18
C ARG A 23 5.19 -23.04 24.38
N THR A 24 4.59 -21.85 24.49
CA THR A 24 3.13 -21.67 24.62
C THR A 24 2.44 -21.37 23.28
N VAL A 25 3.18 -21.23 22.17
CA VAL A 25 2.58 -21.07 20.84
C VAL A 25 1.75 -22.31 20.51
N ASN A 26 0.43 -22.13 20.41
CA ASN A 26 -0.48 -23.16 19.94
C ASN A 26 -0.24 -23.41 18.44
N PRO A 27 0.15 -24.63 18.03
CA PRO A 27 0.45 -24.94 16.63
C PRO A 27 -0.73 -24.66 15.67
N TRP A 28 -1.98 -24.81 16.16
CA TRP A 28 -3.18 -24.55 15.36
C TRP A 28 -3.39 -23.06 15.10
N LEU A 29 -3.11 -22.21 16.10
CA LEU A 29 -3.17 -20.76 15.92
C LEU A 29 -2.07 -20.28 14.97
N LEU A 30 -0.87 -20.87 15.06
CA LEU A 30 0.22 -20.57 14.14
C LEU A 30 -0.12 -21.00 12.71
N ALA A 31 -0.63 -22.22 12.53
CA ALA A 31 -1.08 -22.71 11.22
C ALA A 31 -2.20 -21.83 10.64
N GLY A 32 -3.17 -21.42 11.47
CA GLY A 32 -4.22 -20.48 11.09
C GLY A 32 -3.67 -19.13 10.64
N ALA A 33 -2.72 -18.55 11.37
CA ALA A 33 -2.07 -17.29 11.01
C ALA A 33 -1.31 -17.40 9.67
N CYS A 34 -0.59 -18.51 9.45
CA CYS A 34 0.08 -18.79 8.18
C CYS A 34 -0.93 -18.92 7.03
N ALA A 35 -2.05 -19.62 7.25
CA ALA A 35 -3.10 -19.80 6.24
C ALA A 35 -3.76 -18.46 5.86
N VAL A 36 -4.12 -17.64 6.85
CA VAL A 36 -4.68 -16.29 6.62
C VAL A 36 -3.68 -15.41 5.87
N THR A 37 -2.39 -15.47 6.23
CA THR A 37 -1.33 -14.72 5.53
C THR A 37 -1.20 -15.16 4.08
N ALA A 38 -1.20 -16.48 3.81
CA ALA A 38 -1.14 -17.02 2.46
C ALA A 38 -2.37 -16.62 1.62
N LEU A 39 -3.57 -16.69 2.22
CA LEU A 39 -4.81 -16.26 1.58
C LEU A 39 -4.77 -14.77 1.26
N ARG A 40 -4.33 -13.93 2.19
CA ARG A 40 -4.17 -12.48 1.97
C ARG A 40 -3.24 -12.20 0.80
N VAL A 41 -2.09 -12.88 0.73
CA VAL A 41 -1.14 -12.75 -0.37
C VAL A 41 -1.78 -13.15 -1.70
N PHE A 42 -2.54 -14.25 -1.71
CA PHE A 42 -3.27 -14.71 -2.88
C PHE A 42 -4.31 -13.68 -3.35
N VAL A 43 -5.13 -13.16 -2.44
CA VAL A 43 -6.14 -12.13 -2.72
C VAL A 43 -5.47 -10.85 -3.22
N GLY A 44 -4.33 -10.44 -2.66
CA GLY A 44 -3.56 -9.29 -3.13
C GLY A 44 -3.00 -9.50 -4.54
N GLY A 45 -2.53 -10.71 -4.84
CA GLY A 45 -2.12 -11.06 -6.21
C GLY A 45 -3.28 -11.05 -7.20
N TRP A 46 -4.44 -11.56 -6.79
CA TRP A 46 -5.66 -11.50 -7.59
C TRP A 46 -6.11 -10.06 -7.83
N ARG A 47 -5.99 -9.19 -6.82
CA ARG A 47 -6.21 -7.74 -6.95
C ARG A 47 -5.34 -7.13 -8.04
N PHE A 48 -4.03 -7.42 -8.06
CA PHE A 48 -3.14 -6.91 -9.09
C PHE A 48 -3.47 -7.46 -10.48
N ARG A 49 -3.80 -8.75 -10.60
CA ARG A 49 -4.29 -9.32 -11.88
C ARG A 49 -5.55 -8.61 -12.38
N PHE A 50 -6.49 -8.33 -11.48
CA PHE A 50 -7.74 -7.67 -11.82
C PHE A 50 -7.55 -6.20 -12.22
N ILE A 51 -6.81 -5.43 -11.41
CA ILE A 51 -6.50 -4.01 -11.67
C ILE A 51 -5.69 -3.84 -12.96
N SER A 52 -4.78 -4.78 -13.23
CA SER A 52 -3.98 -4.78 -14.45
C SER A 52 -4.75 -5.23 -15.69
N ASP A 53 -6.02 -5.58 -15.57
CA ASP A 53 -6.86 -6.08 -16.67
C ASP A 53 -6.26 -7.33 -17.33
N GLY A 54 -5.74 -8.24 -16.49
CA GLY A 54 -5.11 -9.49 -16.93
C GLY A 54 -3.69 -9.34 -17.47
N ARG A 55 -3.12 -8.13 -17.52
CA ARG A 55 -1.73 -7.92 -17.98
C ARG A 55 -0.69 -8.52 -17.03
N LEU A 56 -0.99 -8.55 -15.73
CA LEU A 56 -0.27 -9.39 -14.78
C LEU A 56 -1.06 -10.68 -14.62
N GLY A 57 -0.43 -11.82 -14.88
CA GLY A 57 -1.01 -13.11 -14.52
C GLY A 57 -1.12 -13.26 -13.00
N LEU A 58 -1.79 -14.33 -12.55
CA LEU A 58 -2.06 -14.52 -11.13
C LEU A 58 -0.77 -14.84 -10.35
N ALA A 59 0.12 -15.65 -10.92
CA ALA A 59 1.40 -15.98 -10.29
C ALA A 59 2.29 -14.74 -10.14
N GLU A 60 2.29 -13.88 -11.15
CA GLU A 60 2.98 -12.59 -11.16
C GLU A 60 2.35 -11.65 -10.15
N GLY A 61 1.02 -11.55 -10.11
CA GLY A 61 0.32 -10.78 -9.08
C GLY A 61 0.71 -11.22 -7.66
N VAL A 62 0.72 -12.54 -7.40
CA VAL A 62 1.07 -13.12 -6.10
C VAL A 62 2.53 -12.86 -5.74
N ARG A 63 3.46 -13.08 -6.68
CA ARG A 63 4.88 -12.73 -6.50
C ARG A 63 5.05 -11.24 -6.22
N GLY A 64 4.25 -10.41 -6.89
CA GLY A 64 4.23 -8.97 -6.71
C GLY A 64 3.74 -8.57 -5.32
N GLN A 65 2.68 -9.21 -4.82
CA GLN A 65 2.17 -8.99 -3.47
C GLN A 65 3.17 -9.44 -2.39
N LEU A 66 3.82 -10.60 -2.58
CA LEU A 66 4.87 -11.06 -1.68
C LEU A 66 6.04 -10.07 -1.64
N ALA A 67 6.52 -9.65 -2.81
CA ALA A 67 7.60 -8.69 -2.93
C ALA A 67 7.19 -7.32 -2.35
N TRP A 68 5.91 -6.93 -2.51
CA TRP A 68 5.37 -5.72 -1.92
C TRP A 68 5.46 -5.77 -0.40
N ASP A 69 4.91 -6.82 0.20
CA ASP A 69 4.88 -6.99 1.66
C ASP A 69 6.31 -7.10 2.22
N PHE A 70 7.18 -7.87 1.56
CA PHE A 70 8.59 -7.98 1.91
C PHE A 70 9.28 -6.61 1.89
N LEU A 71 9.27 -5.91 0.76
CA LEU A 71 10.00 -4.66 0.62
C LEU A 71 9.43 -3.55 1.50
N SER A 72 8.11 -3.56 1.75
CA SER A 72 7.47 -2.62 2.69
C SER A 72 7.98 -2.76 4.12
N ASN A 73 8.39 -3.97 4.53
CA ASN A 73 8.98 -4.21 5.86
C ASN A 73 10.45 -3.76 5.95
N PHE A 74 11.15 -3.67 4.81
CA PHE A 74 12.57 -3.26 4.77
C PHE A 74 12.77 -1.76 4.55
N THR A 75 11.82 -1.06 3.93
CA THR A 75 11.97 0.37 3.61
C THR A 75 11.38 1.27 4.68
N PRO A 76 12.08 2.36 5.10
CA PRO A 76 11.46 3.40 5.90
C PRO A 76 10.26 4.00 5.18
N THR A 77 9.22 4.32 5.94
CA THR A 77 7.84 4.71 5.56
C THR A 77 7.72 5.82 4.49
N ALA A 78 8.81 6.49 4.10
CA ALA A 78 8.79 7.68 3.24
C ALA A 78 8.58 7.40 1.74
N ILE A 79 8.97 6.23 1.20
CA ILE A 79 8.82 5.93 -0.24
C ILE A 79 8.06 4.61 -0.49
N GLY A 80 7.93 3.75 0.52
CA GLY A 80 7.19 2.49 0.41
C GLY A 80 7.86 1.54 -0.59
N GLY A 81 8.54 0.53 -0.08
CA GLY A 81 9.11 -0.53 -0.89
C GLY A 81 8.10 -1.25 -1.77
N GLY A 82 6.88 -1.40 -1.26
CA GLY A 82 5.74 -2.00 -1.96
C GLY A 82 5.59 -1.59 -3.42
N PRO A 83 5.35 -0.28 -3.68
CA PRO A 83 5.37 0.34 -4.98
C PRO A 83 6.43 -0.14 -5.97
N ILE A 84 7.66 -0.15 -5.50
CA ILE A 84 8.84 -0.40 -6.30
C ILE A 84 8.86 -1.86 -6.74
N ALA A 85 8.49 -2.79 -5.84
CA ALA A 85 8.44 -4.21 -6.13
C ALA A 85 7.51 -4.54 -7.31
N ILE A 86 6.32 -3.94 -7.35
CA ILE A 86 5.34 -4.16 -8.43
C ILE A 86 5.84 -3.59 -9.76
N VAL A 87 6.45 -2.41 -9.74
CA VAL A 87 7.01 -1.81 -10.95
C VAL A 87 8.15 -2.65 -11.53
N TYR A 88 9.01 -3.22 -10.69
CA TYR A 88 10.07 -4.12 -11.14
C TYR A 88 9.50 -5.42 -11.72
N LEU A 89 8.56 -6.06 -11.03
CA LEU A 89 7.98 -7.30 -11.52
C LEU A 89 7.20 -7.11 -12.83
N ALA A 90 6.54 -5.97 -12.98
CA ALA A 90 5.85 -5.62 -14.22
C ALA A 90 6.82 -5.43 -15.39
N ARG A 91 8.05 -4.94 -15.15
CA ARG A 91 9.08 -4.90 -16.21
C ARG A 91 9.44 -6.29 -16.72
N ASP A 92 9.51 -7.29 -15.85
CA ASP A 92 9.81 -8.68 -16.24
C ASP A 92 8.71 -9.25 -17.17
N GLN A 93 7.50 -8.69 -17.10
CA GLN A 93 6.35 -9.03 -17.95
C GLN A 93 6.21 -8.12 -19.17
N ASN A 94 7.25 -7.35 -19.52
CA ASN A 94 7.23 -6.36 -20.62
C ASN A 94 6.15 -5.27 -20.48
N ILE A 95 5.67 -5.02 -19.26
CA ILE A 95 4.75 -3.93 -18.97
C ILE A 95 5.58 -2.63 -18.82
N PRO A 96 5.23 -1.56 -19.55
CA PRO A 96 5.89 -0.27 -19.36
C PRO A 96 5.81 0.21 -17.91
N VAL A 97 6.89 0.82 -17.42
CA VAL A 97 6.95 1.32 -16.04
C VAL A 97 5.84 2.32 -15.76
N GLY A 98 5.60 3.26 -16.69
CA GLY A 98 4.53 4.22 -16.53
C GLY A 98 3.17 3.55 -16.34
N GLU A 99 2.94 2.45 -17.05
CA GLU A 99 1.68 1.71 -16.94
C GLU A 99 1.57 0.91 -15.64
N ALA A 100 2.65 0.23 -15.25
CA ALA A 100 2.72 -0.47 -13.96
C ALA A 100 2.51 0.49 -12.78
N SER A 101 3.09 1.69 -12.85
CA SER A 101 2.90 2.74 -11.85
C SER A 101 1.44 3.22 -11.77
N ALA A 102 0.69 3.21 -12.89
CA ALA A 102 -0.74 3.55 -12.87
C ALA A 102 -1.56 2.52 -12.09
N PHE A 103 -1.32 1.22 -12.33
CA PHE A 103 -1.96 0.14 -11.56
C PHE A 103 -1.66 0.24 -10.07
N MET A 104 -0.39 0.50 -9.76
CA MET A 104 0.13 0.56 -8.41
C MET A 104 -0.42 1.76 -7.64
N LEU A 105 -0.42 2.95 -8.25
CA LEU A 105 -1.03 4.14 -7.63
C LEU A 105 -2.54 3.99 -7.47
N PHE A 106 -3.21 3.33 -8.42
CA PHE A 106 -4.62 3.02 -8.29
C PHE A 106 -4.90 2.11 -7.08
N SER A 107 -4.13 1.03 -6.90
CA SER A 107 -4.27 0.18 -5.71
C SER A 107 -4.01 0.94 -4.41
N MET A 108 -3.05 1.87 -4.40
CA MET A 108 -2.80 2.71 -3.22
C MET A 108 -3.97 3.62 -2.91
N VAL A 109 -4.63 4.20 -3.91
CA VAL A 109 -5.84 5.00 -3.69
C VAL A 109 -6.94 4.15 -3.06
N LEU A 110 -7.12 2.90 -3.50
CA LEU A 110 -8.08 1.99 -2.88
C LEU A 110 -7.72 1.68 -1.42
N ASP A 111 -6.43 1.51 -1.11
CA ASP A 111 -5.96 1.32 0.27
C ASP A 111 -6.27 2.55 1.14
N GLN A 112 -6.04 3.76 0.60
CA GLN A 112 -6.37 5.00 1.31
C GLN A 112 -7.87 5.16 1.55
N ILE A 113 -8.72 4.80 0.58
CA ILE A 113 -10.18 4.81 0.75
C ILE A 113 -10.60 3.82 1.82
N TRP A 114 -10.03 2.61 1.83
CA TRP A 114 -10.30 1.64 2.88
C TRP A 114 -9.89 2.16 4.26
N PHE A 115 -8.70 2.74 4.39
CA PHE A 115 -8.26 3.35 5.65
C PHE A 115 -9.18 4.49 6.12
N ALA A 116 -9.60 5.34 5.19
CA ALA A 116 -10.52 6.44 5.48
C ALA A 116 -11.88 5.94 6.00
N LEU A 117 -12.34 4.77 5.53
CA LEU A 117 -13.62 4.18 5.92
C LEU A 117 -13.51 3.29 7.16
N SER A 118 -12.43 2.52 7.30
CA SER A 118 -12.25 1.57 8.39
C SER A 118 -12.12 2.26 9.73
N ILE A 119 -11.46 3.42 9.81
CA ILE A 119 -11.28 4.15 11.07
C ILE A 119 -12.63 4.62 11.65
N PRO A 120 -13.51 5.33 10.91
CA PRO A 120 -14.85 5.67 11.39
C PRO A 120 -15.69 4.44 11.72
N LEU A 121 -15.60 3.35 10.94
CA LEU A 121 -16.30 2.11 11.22
C LEU A 121 -15.86 1.50 12.55
N LEU A 122 -14.55 1.49 12.82
CA LEU A 122 -13.98 1.01 14.09
C LEU A 122 -14.35 1.92 15.27
N LEU A 123 -14.38 3.24 15.08
CA LEU A 123 -14.85 4.19 16.10
C LEU A 123 -16.34 4.00 16.40
N GLY A 124 -17.18 3.80 15.38
CA GLY A 124 -18.60 3.47 15.58
C GLY A 124 -18.78 2.11 16.28
N ALA A 125 -17.98 1.11 15.92
CA ALA A 125 -17.96 -0.18 16.61
C ALA A 125 -17.44 -0.07 18.06
N SER A 126 -16.59 0.92 18.36
CA SER A 126 -16.06 1.14 19.70
C SER A 126 -17.12 1.55 20.73
N SER A 127 -18.27 2.05 20.27
CA SER A 127 -19.45 2.25 21.13
C SER A 127 -20.07 0.94 21.63
N PHE A 128 -19.78 -0.18 20.95
CA PHE A 128 -20.30 -1.52 21.30
C PHE A 128 -19.21 -2.45 21.88
N PHE A 129 -17.94 -2.21 21.55
CA PHE A 129 -16.80 -3.00 22.01
C PHE A 129 -15.70 -2.05 22.49
N ASN A 130 -15.01 -2.35 23.60
CA ASN A 130 -13.92 -1.50 24.07
C ASN A 130 -12.65 -1.73 23.22
N VAL A 131 -12.67 -1.21 21.98
CA VAL A 131 -11.62 -1.40 20.96
C VAL A 131 -10.40 -0.52 21.23
N PHE A 132 -10.58 0.60 21.95
CA PHE A 132 -9.49 1.51 22.32
C PHE A 132 -9.24 1.45 23.83
N PRO A 133 -7.97 1.31 24.28
CA PRO A 133 -7.65 1.38 25.70
C PRO A 133 -8.00 2.77 26.29
N ASP A 134 -8.43 2.82 27.55
CA ASP A 134 -8.95 4.00 28.26
C ASP A 134 -8.01 5.22 28.28
N VAL A 135 -6.75 5.06 27.88
CA VAL A 135 -5.79 6.16 27.64
C VAL A 135 -6.21 7.12 26.52
N ALA A 136 -7.26 6.77 25.77
CA ALA A 136 -7.81 7.62 24.75
C ALA A 136 -8.49 8.87 25.33
N TYR A 137 -9.11 8.81 26.53
CA TYR A 137 -10.02 9.83 27.11
C TYR A 137 -9.43 11.22 27.46
N GLY A 138 -8.22 11.56 27.00
CA GLY A 138 -7.53 12.85 27.22
C GLY A 138 -6.96 13.51 25.95
N PHE A 139 -5.87 14.28 26.07
CA PHE A 139 -5.16 14.99 24.97
C PHE A 139 -4.80 14.09 23.76
N GLY A 140 -4.76 12.77 23.97
CA GLY A 140 -4.62 11.75 22.92
C GLY A 140 -5.79 11.70 21.93
N HIS A 141 -7.03 12.00 22.33
CA HIS A 141 -8.18 12.05 21.41
C HIS A 141 -8.02 13.12 20.34
N TRP A 142 -7.74 14.37 20.73
CA TRP A 142 -7.57 15.47 19.78
C TRP A 142 -6.39 15.25 18.84
N THR A 143 -5.29 14.71 19.36
CA THR A 143 -4.12 14.35 18.54
C THR A 143 -4.49 13.26 17.52
N PHE A 144 -5.22 12.23 17.94
CA PHE A 144 -5.70 11.18 17.04
C PHE A 144 -6.59 11.76 15.92
N PHE A 145 -7.60 12.58 16.27
CA PHE A 145 -8.49 13.19 15.28
C PHE A 145 -7.74 14.17 14.36
N ALA A 146 -6.78 14.94 14.87
CA ALA A 146 -5.97 15.85 14.05
C ALA A 146 -5.07 15.08 13.07
N VAL A 147 -4.41 14.01 13.52
CA VAL A 147 -3.59 13.14 12.65
C VAL A 147 -4.46 12.43 11.63
N PHE A 148 -5.62 11.91 12.04
CA PHE A 148 -6.57 11.26 11.15
C PHE A 148 -7.13 12.23 10.10
N ALA A 149 -7.54 13.44 10.50
CA ALA A 149 -7.99 14.48 9.58
C ALA A 149 -6.88 14.90 8.61
N GLY A 150 -5.65 15.06 9.09
CA GLY A 150 -4.48 15.33 8.24
C GLY A 150 -4.23 14.22 7.22
N MET A 151 -4.33 12.95 7.65
CA MET A 151 -4.21 11.79 6.78
C MET A 151 -5.35 11.73 5.74
N LEU A 152 -6.59 12.03 6.12
CA LEU A 152 -7.72 12.11 5.20
C LEU A 152 -7.53 13.19 4.15
N VAL A 153 -7.14 14.41 4.57
CA VAL A 153 -6.84 15.52 3.66
C VAL A 153 -5.74 15.11 2.69
N TRP A 154 -4.67 14.49 3.19
CA TRP A 154 -3.59 13.97 2.35
C TRP A 154 -4.08 12.90 1.36
N ALA A 155 -4.86 11.93 1.82
CA ALA A 155 -5.42 10.87 0.98
C ALA A 155 -6.33 11.42 -0.12
N ILE A 156 -7.18 12.40 0.20
CA ILE A 156 -8.06 13.08 -0.77
C ILE A 156 -7.21 13.86 -1.78
N LEU A 157 -6.25 14.66 -1.33
CA LEU A 157 -5.36 15.43 -2.20
C LEU A 157 -4.55 14.50 -3.12
N PHE A 158 -4.01 13.42 -2.59
CA PHE A 158 -3.22 12.42 -3.33
C PHE A 158 -4.09 11.72 -4.38
N SER A 159 -5.26 11.23 -3.98
CA SER A 159 -6.21 10.58 -4.89
C SER A 159 -6.68 11.53 -5.98
N TYR A 160 -6.98 12.79 -5.63
CA TYR A 160 -7.39 13.81 -6.57
C TYR A 160 -6.28 14.16 -7.57
N ALA A 161 -5.05 14.38 -7.09
CA ALA A 161 -3.90 14.70 -7.93
C ALA A 161 -3.61 13.60 -8.96
N ILE A 162 -3.74 12.33 -8.56
CA ILE A 162 -3.44 11.17 -9.42
C ILE A 162 -4.57 10.88 -10.40
N LEU A 163 -5.82 10.83 -9.94
CA LEU A 163 -6.96 10.41 -10.77
C LEU A 163 -7.47 11.54 -11.67
N PHE A 164 -7.50 12.79 -11.17
CA PHE A 164 -8.12 13.90 -11.89
C PHE A 164 -7.11 14.76 -12.66
N ARG A 165 -5.82 14.76 -12.26
CA ARG A 165 -4.77 15.48 -12.99
C ARG A 165 -3.52 14.64 -13.29
N PRO A 166 -3.64 13.51 -14.02
CA PRO A 166 -2.48 12.73 -14.45
C PRO A 166 -1.50 13.56 -15.31
N GLN A 167 -2.03 14.56 -16.04
CA GLN A 167 -1.25 15.51 -16.83
C GLN A 167 -0.33 16.40 -15.97
N LEU A 168 -0.66 16.61 -14.68
CA LEU A 168 0.20 17.32 -13.74
C LEU A 168 1.50 16.53 -13.52
N LEU A 169 1.42 15.20 -13.40
CA LEU A 169 2.60 14.33 -13.30
C LEU A 169 3.50 14.48 -14.53
N ARG A 170 2.93 14.53 -15.74
CA ARG A 170 3.70 14.77 -16.97
C ARG A 170 4.38 16.14 -16.98
N ARG A 171 3.67 17.20 -16.56
CA ARG A 171 4.20 18.57 -16.52
C ARG A 171 5.31 18.70 -15.47
N LEU A 172 5.09 18.18 -14.26
CA LEU A 172 6.07 18.16 -13.18
C LEU A 172 7.31 17.36 -13.58
N ALA A 173 7.12 16.17 -14.15
CA ALA A 173 8.24 15.37 -14.66
C ALA A 173 9.00 16.10 -15.77
N GLY A 174 8.29 16.75 -16.70
CA GLY A 174 8.93 17.56 -17.74
C GLY A 174 9.74 18.74 -17.19
N TRP A 175 9.24 19.40 -16.15
CA TRP A 175 9.89 20.54 -15.49
C TRP A 175 11.10 20.10 -14.65
N VAL A 176 10.96 19.09 -13.78
CA VAL A 176 12.06 18.57 -12.96
C VAL A 176 13.19 18.01 -13.83
N PHE A 177 12.86 17.25 -14.88
CA PHE A 177 13.86 16.70 -15.80
C PHE A 177 14.34 17.71 -16.88
N SER A 178 13.96 18.98 -16.77
CA SER A 178 14.57 20.06 -17.55
C SER A 178 15.89 20.56 -16.94
N LEU A 179 16.16 20.24 -15.67
CA LEU A 179 17.39 20.58 -14.98
C LEU A 179 18.62 19.93 -15.65
N ARG A 180 19.73 20.68 -15.74
CA ARG A 180 20.97 20.28 -16.44
C ARG A 180 21.43 18.82 -16.20
N PRO A 181 21.51 18.30 -14.96
CA PRO A 181 21.99 16.92 -14.73
C PRO A 181 20.98 15.83 -15.16
N LEU A 182 19.69 16.17 -15.21
CA LEU A 182 18.59 15.22 -15.44
C LEU A 182 18.13 15.20 -16.90
N ARG A 183 18.57 16.17 -17.71
CA ARG A 183 18.16 16.33 -19.12
C ARG A 183 18.39 15.07 -19.97
N ARG A 184 19.42 14.27 -19.66
CA ARG A 184 19.70 12.98 -20.34
C ARG A 184 18.58 11.94 -20.18
N PHE A 185 17.83 12.00 -19.08
CA PHE A 185 16.73 11.07 -18.81
C PHE A 185 15.36 11.60 -19.26
N ARG A 186 15.27 12.89 -19.60
CA ARG A 186 14.03 13.58 -19.95
C ARG A 186 13.19 12.82 -20.98
N ARG A 187 13.81 12.34 -22.08
CA ARG A 187 13.09 11.58 -23.13
C ARG A 187 12.44 10.31 -22.58
N ARG A 188 13.16 9.55 -21.75
CA ARG A 188 12.66 8.32 -21.12
C ARG A 188 11.53 8.63 -20.16
N VAL A 189 11.72 9.60 -19.27
CA VAL A 189 10.74 9.95 -18.24
C VAL A 189 9.46 10.52 -18.84
N VAL A 190 9.55 11.42 -19.83
CA VAL A 190 8.37 11.97 -20.49
C VAL A 190 7.57 10.87 -21.18
N ARG A 191 8.23 9.88 -21.79
CA ARG A 191 7.56 8.72 -22.39
C ARG A 191 6.83 7.89 -21.33
N GLU A 192 7.48 7.53 -20.23
CA GLU A 192 6.82 6.77 -19.16
C GLU A 192 5.68 7.57 -18.51
N ALA A 193 5.85 8.88 -18.28
CA ALA A 193 4.79 9.74 -17.75
C ALA A 193 3.58 9.86 -18.70
N THR A 194 3.82 9.78 -20.02
CA THR A 194 2.75 9.75 -21.02
C THR A 194 1.99 8.43 -20.95
N ARG A 195 2.68 7.30 -20.92
CA ARG A 195 2.08 5.96 -20.74
C ARG A 195 1.29 5.84 -19.44
N PHE A 196 1.83 6.41 -18.35
CA PHE A 196 1.12 6.53 -17.08
C PHE A 196 -0.19 7.29 -17.25
N SER A 197 -0.13 8.46 -17.88
CA SER A 197 -1.30 9.33 -18.05
C SER A 197 -2.38 8.67 -18.90
N GLU A 198 -1.98 8.01 -20.00
CA GLU A 198 -2.88 7.24 -20.86
C GLU A 198 -3.54 6.09 -20.10
N ARG A 199 -2.79 5.38 -19.24
CA ARG A 199 -3.37 4.29 -18.45
C ARG A 199 -4.29 4.80 -17.35
N ALA A 200 -3.87 5.84 -16.62
CA ALA A 200 -4.70 6.46 -15.59
C ALA A 200 -6.02 6.97 -16.17
N HIS A 201 -6.01 7.55 -17.38
CA HIS A 201 -7.23 7.98 -18.06
C HIS A 201 -8.14 6.79 -18.41
N ARG A 202 -7.59 5.72 -18.98
CA ARG A 202 -8.35 4.50 -19.27
C ARG A 202 -8.91 3.84 -18.01
N MET A 203 -8.18 3.88 -16.90
CA MET A 203 -8.68 3.37 -15.62
C MET A 203 -9.84 4.21 -15.11
N ARG A 204 -9.78 5.53 -15.26
CA ARG A 204 -10.88 6.44 -14.89
C ARG A 204 -12.18 6.17 -15.65
N GLU A 205 -12.08 5.71 -16.90
CA GLU A 205 -13.22 5.37 -17.77
C GLU A 205 -13.78 3.96 -17.52
N GLN A 206 -13.20 3.20 -16.59
CA GLN A 206 -13.72 1.87 -16.24
C GLN A 206 -15.13 1.93 -15.64
N SER A 207 -15.84 0.81 -15.73
CA SER A 207 -17.20 0.69 -15.22
C SER A 207 -17.25 0.60 -13.69
N VAL A 208 -18.39 0.95 -13.09
CA VAL A 208 -18.61 0.83 -11.63
C VAL A 208 -18.28 -0.57 -11.06
N PRO A 209 -18.64 -1.68 -11.73
CA PRO A 209 -18.25 -3.02 -11.28
C PRO A 209 -16.73 -3.22 -11.14
N PHE A 210 -15.92 -2.58 -11.99
CA PHE A 210 -14.46 -2.64 -11.88
C PHE A 210 -13.98 -2.00 -10.57
N TYR A 211 -14.51 -0.83 -10.22
CA TYR A 211 -14.17 -0.17 -8.96
C TYR A 211 -14.65 -0.98 -7.75
N LEU A 212 -15.89 -1.46 -7.77
CA LEU A 212 -16.46 -2.23 -6.68
C LEU A 212 -15.68 -3.52 -6.44
N LYS A 213 -15.37 -4.29 -7.49
CA LYS A 213 -14.60 -5.54 -7.36
C LYS A 213 -13.16 -5.27 -6.92
N SER A 214 -12.52 -4.22 -7.43
CA SER A 214 -11.17 -3.83 -6.98
C SER A 214 -11.18 -3.44 -5.50
N PHE A 215 -12.21 -2.73 -5.05
CA PHE A 215 -12.38 -2.32 -3.66
C PHE A 215 -12.67 -3.52 -2.73
N LEU A 216 -13.53 -4.47 -3.14
CA LEU A 216 -13.79 -5.70 -2.39
C LEU A 216 -12.53 -6.56 -2.25
N LEU A 217 -11.72 -6.66 -3.30
CA LEU A 217 -10.43 -7.35 -3.21
C LEU A 217 -9.47 -6.63 -2.26
N THR A 218 -9.47 -5.29 -2.25
CA THR A 218 -8.71 -4.50 -1.26
C THR A 218 -9.18 -4.82 0.16
N ILE A 219 -10.47 -4.81 0.44
CA ILE A 219 -11.02 -5.20 1.75
C ILE A 219 -10.52 -6.59 2.14
N GLY A 220 -10.58 -7.56 1.23
CA GLY A 220 -10.08 -8.92 1.47
C GLY A 220 -8.60 -8.98 1.85
N VAL A 221 -7.75 -8.14 1.23
CA VAL A 221 -6.34 -8.01 1.62
C VAL A 221 -6.22 -7.43 3.04
N TRP A 222 -7.01 -6.42 3.37
CA TRP A 222 -6.96 -5.75 4.67
C TRP A 222 -7.51 -6.58 5.82
N MET A 223 -8.54 -7.40 5.57
CA MET A 223 -9.11 -8.30 6.58
C MET A 223 -8.13 -9.39 7.03
N GLY A 224 -7.12 -9.71 6.21
CA GLY A 224 -6.05 -10.63 6.59
C GLY A 224 -4.82 -9.94 7.21
N ARG A 225 -4.90 -8.65 7.55
CA ARG A 225 -3.82 -7.92 8.24
C ARG A 225 -4.00 -7.87 9.75
#